data_AF-A0AAP3M8R7-F1
#
_entry.id   AF-A0AAP3M8R7-F1
#
_cell.length_a   1.000
_cell.length_b   1.000
_cell.length_c   1.000
_cell.angle_alpha   90.00
_cell.angle_beta   90.00
_cell.angle_gamma   90.00
#
_symmetry.space_group_name_H-M   'P 1'
#
loop_
_entity.id
_entity.type
_entity.pdbx_description
1 polymer ?
#
loop_
_entity_poly.entity_id
_entity_poly.type
_entity_poly.pdbx_seq_one_letter_code
_entity_poly.pdbx_strand_id
1 'polypeptide(L)'
;MRVRGETTGRDFHFDILLDAFILRKKNDAAHIASGKANISGEDAFFDLGPKLGDLCDRLRRTAQQRLGSLGADQIYGFSPALQLDGEIDAANLKIVPAASHLTVLADLSEKPVIGMDGLAKRAFGSGADESLDEAFKKL
;
A
#
# COMPACT_ATOMS: atom_id res chain seq x y z
N MET A 1 -1.70 3.60 -3.08
CA MET A 1 -2.26 3.39 -4.44
C MET A 1 -2.36 1.90 -4.69
N ARG A 2 -3.49 1.39 -5.19
CA ARG A 2 -3.69 -0.03 -5.53
C ARG A 2 -4.05 -0.17 -7.01
N VAL A 3 -3.48 -1.18 -7.65
CA VAL A 3 -3.76 -1.53 -9.05
C VAL A 3 -4.17 -3.00 -9.08
N ARG A 4 -5.14 -3.34 -9.92
CA ARG A 4 -5.66 -4.70 -10.07
C ARG A 4 -5.51 -5.14 -11.52
N GLY A 5 -4.95 -6.32 -11.74
CA GLY A 5 -4.84 -6.92 -13.07
C GLY A 5 -6.20 -7.42 -13.55
N GLU A 6 -6.68 -6.90 -14.67
CA GLU A 6 -8.01 -7.21 -15.23
C GLU A 6 -8.21 -8.70 -15.53
N THR A 7 -7.15 -9.39 -15.96
CA THR A 7 -7.22 -10.81 -16.36
C THR A 7 -7.01 -11.77 -15.19
N THR A 8 -6.15 -11.40 -14.23
CA THR A 8 -5.74 -12.31 -13.15
C THR A 8 -6.47 -12.03 -11.84
N GLY A 9 -7.04 -10.84 -11.69
CA GLY A 9 -7.63 -10.35 -10.46
C GLY A 9 -6.62 -10.11 -9.34
N ARG A 10 -5.31 -10.25 -9.60
CA ARG A 10 -4.27 -9.94 -8.61
C ARG A 10 -4.21 -8.44 -8.39
N ASP A 11 -4.11 -8.04 -7.14
CA ASP A 11 -3.85 -6.66 -6.76
C ASP A 11 -2.42 -6.49 -6.22
N PHE A 12 -1.85 -5.34 -6.53
CA PHE A 12 -0.64 -4.85 -5.90
C PHE A 12 -0.88 -3.44 -5.41
N HIS A 13 -0.26 -3.09 -4.29
CA HIS A 13 -0.30 -1.72 -3.79
C HIS A 13 1.10 -1.19 -3.51
N PHE A 14 1.30 0.08 -3.80
CA PHE A 14 2.50 0.79 -3.41
C PHE A 14 2.37 1.22 -1.95
N ASP A 15 3.28 0.73 -1.12
CA ASP A 15 3.44 1.13 0.28
C ASP A 15 4.60 2.13 0.37
N ILE A 16 4.27 3.37 0.75
CA ILE A 16 5.23 4.47 0.83
C ILE A 16 6.19 4.29 2.01
N LEU A 17 5.74 3.67 3.11
CA LEU A 17 6.56 3.45 4.30
C LEU A 17 7.61 2.37 4.07
N LEU A 18 7.27 1.37 3.25
CA LEU A 18 8.19 0.29 2.87
C LEU A 18 8.95 0.58 1.58
N ASP A 19 8.62 1.67 0.88
CA ASP A 19 9.06 2.00 -0.48
C ASP A 19 8.99 0.79 -1.43
N ALA A 20 7.89 0.05 -1.37
CA ALA A 20 7.78 -1.26 -2.01
C ALA A 20 6.40 -1.47 -2.66
N PHE A 21 6.37 -2.32 -3.67
CA PHE A 21 5.12 -2.90 -4.17
C PHE A 21 4.81 -4.16 -3.40
N ILE A 22 3.69 -4.16 -2.68
CA ILE A 22 3.21 -5.32 -1.94
C ILE A 22 2.27 -6.11 -2.84
N LEU A 23 2.64 -7.36 -3.11
CA LEU A 23 1.87 -8.29 -3.93
C LEU A 23 0.92 -9.09 -3.02
N ARG A 24 -0.40 -8.99 -3.27
CA ARG A 24 -1.34 -9.91 -2.64
C ARG A 24 -1.30 -11.26 -3.37
N LYS A 25 -1.08 -12.34 -2.64
CA LYS A 25 -1.00 -13.71 -3.20
C LYS A 25 -2.36 -14.19 -3.74
N LYS A 26 -3.46 -13.66 -3.21
CA LYS A 26 -4.81 -13.98 -3.66
C LYS A 26 -4.99 -13.51 -5.12
N ASN A 27 -5.52 -14.39 -5.95
CA ASN A 27 -5.95 -14.06 -7.31
C ASN A 27 -7.45 -14.36 -7.42
N ASP A 28 -8.13 -13.62 -8.28
CA ASP A 28 -9.57 -13.79 -8.52
C ASP A 28 -9.85 -14.30 -9.94
N ALA A 29 -8.87 -14.96 -10.56
CA ALA A 29 -8.97 -15.41 -11.96
C ALA A 29 -10.19 -16.32 -12.20
N ALA A 30 -10.52 -17.21 -11.26
CA ALA A 30 -11.70 -18.07 -11.33
C ALA A 30 -13.02 -17.28 -11.18
N HIS A 31 -13.02 -16.23 -10.35
CA HIS A 31 -14.17 -15.32 -10.22
C HIS A 31 -14.36 -14.46 -11.47
N ILE A 32 -13.28 -14.00 -12.08
CA ILE A 32 -13.32 -13.25 -13.34
C ILE A 32 -13.83 -14.15 -14.47
N ALA A 33 -13.32 -15.37 -14.58
CA ALA A 33 -13.75 -16.35 -15.58
C ALA A 33 -15.24 -16.73 -15.44
N SER A 34 -15.81 -16.62 -14.24
CA SER A 34 -17.24 -16.85 -13.98
C SER A 34 -18.11 -15.59 -14.09
N GLY A 35 -17.59 -14.50 -14.66
CA GLY A 35 -18.34 -13.25 -14.89
C GLY A 35 -18.52 -12.37 -13.65
N LYS A 36 -17.82 -12.67 -12.54
CA LYS A 36 -17.91 -11.95 -11.25
C LYS A 36 -16.77 -10.94 -11.05
N ALA A 37 -16.24 -10.40 -12.15
CA ALA A 37 -15.12 -9.46 -12.12
C ALA A 37 -15.44 -8.16 -11.34
N ASN A 38 -16.69 -7.67 -11.45
CA ASN A 38 -17.13 -6.43 -10.79
C ASN A 38 -17.17 -6.55 -9.27
N ILE A 39 -17.78 -7.62 -8.74
CA ILE A 39 -17.89 -7.88 -7.30
C ILE A 39 -16.50 -8.00 -6.67
N SER A 40 -15.65 -8.82 -7.29
CA SER A 40 -14.27 -9.01 -6.82
C SER A 40 -13.40 -7.76 -6.99
N GLY A 41 -13.76 -6.86 -7.90
CA GLY A 41 -13.12 -5.55 -8.05
C GLY A 41 -13.49 -4.61 -6.93
N GLU A 42 -14.79 -4.47 -6.66
CA GLU A 42 -15.32 -3.65 -5.57
C GLU A 42 -14.71 -4.06 -4.23
N ASP A 43 -14.72 -5.36 -3.88
CA ASP A 43 -14.11 -5.87 -2.65
C ASP A 43 -12.63 -5.46 -2.53
N ALA A 44 -11.87 -5.52 -3.64
CA ALA A 44 -10.47 -5.16 -3.67
C ALA A 44 -10.22 -3.64 -3.50
N PHE A 45 -11.16 -2.77 -3.89
CA PHE A 45 -11.05 -1.32 -3.73
C PHE A 45 -11.65 -0.81 -2.41
N PHE A 46 -12.66 -1.46 -1.84
CA PHE A 46 -13.27 -1.02 -0.57
C PHE A 46 -12.57 -1.54 0.68
N ASP A 47 -11.70 -2.55 0.55
CA ASP A 47 -10.70 -2.97 1.56
C ASP A 47 -9.67 -1.85 1.92
N LEU A 48 -9.77 -0.65 1.33
CA LEU A 48 -8.80 0.44 1.43
C LEU A 48 -9.02 1.42 2.60
N GLY A 49 -10.05 1.22 3.43
CA GLY A 49 -10.24 2.06 4.60
C GLY A 49 -9.05 1.94 5.56
N PRO A 50 -8.35 3.03 5.94
CA PRO A 50 -7.32 2.95 6.97
C PRO A 50 -7.95 2.40 8.25
N LYS A 51 -7.25 1.49 8.94
CA LYS A 51 -7.78 0.96 10.20
C LYS A 51 -7.79 2.11 11.20
N LEU A 52 -8.95 2.36 11.79
CA LEU A 52 -9.12 3.48 12.71
C LEU A 52 -8.05 3.44 13.81
N GLY A 53 -7.29 4.53 13.94
CA GLY A 53 -6.24 4.65 14.95
C GLY A 53 -4.87 4.07 14.59
N ASP A 54 -4.70 3.46 13.41
CA ASP A 54 -3.38 3.05 12.92
C ASP A 54 -2.48 4.26 12.58
N LEU A 55 -1.19 4.01 12.30
CA LEU A 55 -0.23 5.07 11.99
C LEU A 55 -0.69 5.92 10.80
N CYS A 56 -1.22 5.30 9.75
CA CYS A 56 -1.69 5.98 8.55
C CYS A 56 -2.91 6.86 8.83
N ASP A 57 -3.88 6.40 9.62
CA ASP A 57 -5.04 7.20 10.05
C ASP A 57 -4.60 8.39 10.90
N ARG A 58 -3.66 8.20 11.83
CA ARG A 58 -3.11 9.29 12.65
C ARG A 58 -2.41 10.34 11.78
N LEU A 59 -1.49 9.92 10.90
CA LEU A 59 -0.80 10.81 9.97
C LEU A 59 -1.79 11.58 9.09
N ARG A 60 -2.78 10.88 8.51
CA ARG A 60 -3.82 11.46 7.67
C ARG A 60 -4.66 12.49 8.42
N ARG A 61 -5.12 12.17 9.64
CA ARG A 61 -5.94 13.09 10.46
C ARG A 61 -5.16 14.35 10.81
N THR A 62 -3.92 14.20 11.28
CA THR A 62 -3.06 15.33 11.63
C THR A 62 -2.75 16.18 10.40
N ALA A 63 -2.44 15.56 9.26
CA ALA A 63 -2.21 16.27 8.01
C ALA A 63 -3.46 17.01 7.54
N GLN A 64 -4.64 16.39 7.61
CA GLN A 64 -5.91 17.01 7.22
C GLN A 64 -6.25 18.21 8.12
N GLN A 65 -6.00 18.12 9.43
CA GLN A 65 -6.20 19.23 10.35
C GLN A 65 -5.28 20.42 10.03
N ARG A 66 -4.04 20.14 9.61
CA ARG A 66 -3.02 21.17 9.36
C ARG A 66 -3.07 21.77 7.96
N LEU A 67 -3.31 20.93 6.95
CA LEU A 67 -3.19 21.28 5.53
C LEU A 67 -4.55 21.42 4.82
N GLY A 68 -5.63 20.97 5.46
CA GLY A 68 -6.96 20.91 4.87
C GLY A 68 -7.18 19.64 4.04
N SER A 69 -8.35 19.57 3.41
CA SER A 69 -8.75 18.42 2.59
C SER A 69 -8.00 18.37 1.26
N LEU A 70 -7.74 17.16 0.76
CA LEU A 70 -7.19 16.94 -0.58
C LEU A 70 -8.22 17.31 -1.65
N GLY A 71 -7.75 17.98 -2.70
CA GLY A 71 -8.48 18.11 -3.96
C GLY A 71 -8.35 16.86 -4.84
N ALA A 72 -8.99 16.91 -6.01
CA ALA A 72 -8.81 15.88 -7.03
C ALA A 72 -7.33 15.75 -7.42
N ASP A 73 -6.87 14.52 -7.63
CA ASP A 73 -5.50 14.18 -8.03
C ASP A 73 -4.40 14.69 -7.09
N GLN A 74 -4.72 14.93 -5.81
CA GLN A 74 -3.77 15.31 -4.78
C GLN A 74 -3.57 14.20 -3.75
N ILE A 75 -2.37 14.17 -3.16
CA ILE A 75 -2.03 13.30 -2.04
C ILE A 75 -1.29 14.08 -0.95
N TYR A 76 -1.27 13.53 0.26
CA TYR A 76 -0.28 13.93 1.27
C TYR A 76 1.02 13.20 0.96
N GLY A 77 2.04 13.94 0.50
CA GLY A 77 3.37 13.42 0.21
C GLY A 77 4.40 13.88 1.23
N PHE A 78 5.37 13.03 1.55
CA PHE A 78 6.48 13.39 2.44
C PHE A 78 7.46 14.33 1.75
N SER A 79 7.90 15.37 2.45
CA SER A 79 8.91 16.34 2.01
C SER A 79 9.79 16.75 3.20
N PRO A 80 11.04 16.27 3.30
CA PRO A 80 11.75 15.41 2.33
C PRO A 80 11.12 14.01 2.18
N ALA A 81 11.40 13.36 1.05
CA ALA A 81 10.93 11.99 0.79
C ALA A 81 11.58 11.01 1.78
N LEU A 82 10.87 9.95 2.18
CA LEU A 82 11.38 8.97 3.16
C LEU A 82 12.65 8.26 2.68
N GLN A 83 12.80 8.09 1.36
CA GLN A 83 13.97 7.52 0.69
C GLN A 83 15.22 8.40 0.83
N LEU A 84 15.05 9.68 1.19
CA LEU A 84 16.11 10.66 1.39
C LEU A 84 16.23 11.02 2.87
N ASP A 85 16.16 10.01 3.75
CA ASP A 85 16.18 10.15 5.21
C ASP A 85 15.05 11.02 5.79
N GLY A 86 13.92 11.10 5.08
CA GLY A 86 12.75 11.80 5.58
C GLY A 86 12.14 11.08 6.79
N GLU A 87 11.77 11.85 7.81
CA GLU A 87 11.14 11.29 9.00
C GLU A 87 9.63 11.09 8.78
N ILE A 88 9.12 9.98 9.31
CA ILE A 88 7.68 9.67 9.35
C ILE A 88 7.00 10.55 10.41
N ASP A 89 6.75 11.81 10.04
CA ASP A 89 6.02 12.79 10.83
C ASP A 89 4.96 13.48 9.94
N ALA A 90 3.78 13.72 10.49
CA ALA A 90 2.76 14.54 9.86
C ALA A 90 3.25 15.97 9.56
N ALA A 91 4.22 16.46 10.32
CA ALA A 91 4.89 17.73 10.09
C ALA A 91 5.59 17.80 8.71
N ASN A 92 6.03 16.65 8.19
CA ASN A 92 6.73 16.53 6.90
C ASN A 92 5.78 16.25 5.73
N LEU A 93 4.47 16.08 5.98
CA LEU A 93 3.50 15.90 4.91
C LEU A 93 3.14 17.24 4.25
N LYS A 94 3.00 17.23 2.93
CA LYS A 94 2.52 18.36 2.11
C LYS A 94 1.44 17.88 1.14
N ILE A 95 0.53 18.77 0.78
CA ILE A 95 -0.39 18.52 -0.34
C ILE A 95 0.40 18.69 -1.64
N VAL A 96 0.45 17.65 -2.46
CA VAL A 96 1.20 17.63 -3.71
C VAL A 96 0.36 16.97 -4.82
N PRO A 97 0.60 17.31 -6.10
CA PRO A 97 0.01 16.60 -7.23
C PRO A 97 0.46 15.12 -7.21
N ALA A 98 -0.52 14.20 -7.24
CA ALA A 98 -0.28 12.77 -7.07
C ALA A 98 0.65 12.22 -8.14
N ALA A 99 0.35 12.48 -9.42
CA ALA A 99 1.13 11.97 -10.55
C ALA A 99 2.60 12.42 -10.45
N SER A 100 2.84 13.73 -10.32
CA SER A 100 4.20 14.28 -10.24
C SER A 100 4.98 13.77 -9.05
N HIS A 101 4.35 13.68 -7.87
CA HIS A 101 5.04 13.20 -6.68
C HIS A 101 5.37 11.70 -6.79
N LEU A 102 4.45 10.89 -7.32
CA LEU A 102 4.69 9.47 -7.56
C LEU A 102 5.78 9.24 -8.61
N THR A 103 5.88 10.07 -9.64
CA THR A 103 6.98 10.03 -10.61
C THR A 103 8.32 10.31 -9.94
N VAL A 104 8.40 11.37 -9.12
CA VAL A 104 9.63 11.65 -8.35
C VAL A 104 10.00 10.47 -7.46
N LEU A 105 9.03 9.93 -6.71
CA LEU A 105 9.30 8.75 -5.88
C LEU A 105 9.79 7.57 -6.71
N ALA A 106 9.20 7.32 -7.88
CA ALA A 106 9.60 6.25 -8.79
C ALA A 106 11.07 6.37 -9.23
N ASP A 107 11.56 7.58 -9.48
CA ASP A 107 12.94 7.83 -9.93
C ASP A 107 13.97 7.79 -8.80
N LEU A 108 13.56 7.97 -7.54
CA LEU A 108 14.48 8.01 -6.39
C LEU A 108 15.05 6.63 -6.00
N SER A 109 14.35 5.55 -6.33
CA SER A 109 14.72 4.19 -5.89
C SER A 109 14.06 3.12 -6.74
N GLU A 110 14.79 2.01 -6.95
CA GLU A 110 14.16 0.77 -7.40
C GLU A 110 13.19 0.27 -6.33
N LYS A 111 11.95 0.00 -6.74
CA LYS A 111 10.89 -0.47 -5.84
C LYS A 111 10.86 -1.99 -5.83
N PRO A 112 11.26 -2.64 -4.73
CA PRO A 112 11.16 -4.08 -4.64
C PRO A 112 9.69 -4.51 -4.70
N VAL A 113 9.44 -5.61 -5.42
CA VAL A 113 8.17 -6.32 -5.37
C VAL A 113 8.27 -7.37 -4.26
N ILE A 114 7.45 -7.23 -3.22
CA ILE A 114 7.52 -8.05 -2.02
C ILE A 114 6.21 -8.81 -1.85
N GLY A 115 6.31 -10.15 -1.82
CA GLY A 115 5.20 -11.03 -1.41
C GLY A 115 5.08 -11.12 0.10
N MET A 116 4.02 -11.76 0.61
CA MET A 116 3.80 -11.92 2.05
C MET A 116 4.95 -12.63 2.78
N ASP A 117 5.60 -13.58 2.11
CA ASP A 117 6.80 -14.28 2.56
C ASP A 117 8.01 -13.32 2.68
N GLY A 118 8.23 -12.48 1.68
CA GLY A 118 9.28 -11.46 1.72
C GLY A 118 9.01 -10.40 2.80
N LEU A 119 7.74 -10.03 3.00
CA LEU A 119 7.34 -9.08 4.04
C LEU A 119 7.55 -9.66 5.44
N ALA A 120 7.17 -10.93 5.64
CA ALA A 120 7.39 -11.65 6.89
C ALA A 120 8.88 -11.77 7.24
N LYS A 121 9.72 -12.08 6.25
CA LYS A 121 11.18 -12.13 6.42
C LYS A 121 11.75 -10.78 6.85
N ARG A 122 11.23 -9.67 6.32
CA ARG A 122 11.63 -8.32 6.75
C ARG A 122 11.18 -8.00 8.18
N ALA A 123 9.97 -8.39 8.55
CA ALA A 123 9.40 -8.08 9.86
C ALA A 123 10.00 -8.93 10.99
N PHE A 124 10.30 -10.20 10.72
CA PHE A 124 10.61 -11.20 11.76
C PHE A 124 11.95 -11.94 11.54
N GLY A 125 12.68 -11.64 10.46
CA GLY A 125 13.93 -12.31 10.12
C GLY A 125 13.73 -13.67 9.42
N SER A 126 14.82 -14.39 9.17
CA SER A 126 14.83 -15.63 8.37
C SER A 126 14.14 -16.84 9.02
N GLY A 127 13.73 -16.74 10.29
CA GLY A 127 13.00 -17.80 11.01
C GLY A 127 11.49 -17.77 10.85
N ALA A 128 10.94 -16.84 10.05
CA ALA A 128 9.50 -16.61 9.95
C ALA A 128 8.72 -17.68 9.16
N ASP A 129 9.41 -18.45 8.30
CA ASP A 129 8.81 -19.35 7.33
C ASP A 129 8.03 -20.50 8.00
N GLU A 130 8.49 -21.02 9.14
CA GLU A 130 7.83 -22.14 9.84
C GLU A 130 6.58 -21.73 10.64
N SER A 131 6.51 -20.47 11.12
CA SER A 131 5.38 -20.02 11.97
C SER A 131 4.15 -19.59 11.19
N LEU A 132 4.34 -19.15 9.94
CA LEU A 132 3.25 -18.63 9.11
C LEU A 132 2.44 -19.75 8.47
N ASP A 133 3.08 -20.81 7.96
CA ASP A 133 2.35 -21.95 7.39
C ASP A 133 1.47 -22.64 8.43
N GLU A 134 1.89 -22.72 9.69
CA GLU A 134 1.07 -23.25 10.78
C GLU A 134 -0.05 -22.29 11.24
N ALA A 135 0.17 -20.97 11.16
CA ALA A 135 -0.87 -19.98 11.45
C ALA A 135 -1.97 -19.96 10.37
N PHE A 136 -1.59 -20.11 9.09
CA PHE A 136 -2.55 -20.14 7.98
C PHE A 136 -3.32 -21.46 7.87
N LYS A 137 -2.82 -22.57 8.43
CA LYS A 137 -3.59 -23.83 8.55
C LYS A 137 -4.70 -23.80 9.59
N LYS A 138 -4.67 -22.85 10.53
CA LYS A 138 -5.65 -22.72 11.63
C LYS A 138 -6.78 -21.72 11.35
N LEU A 139 -6.78 -21.12 10.16
CA LEU A 139 -7.84 -20.24 9.64
C LEU A 139 -8.62 -20.97 8.54
#